data_AF-A0A851SWE6-F1
#
_entry.id   AF-A0A851SWE6-F1
#
_cell.length_a   1.000
_cell.length_b   1.000
_cell.length_c   1.000
_cell.angle_alpha   90.00
_cell.angle_beta   90.00
_cell.angle_gamma   90.00
#
_symmetry.space_group_name_H-M   'P 1'
#
loop_
_entity.id
_entity.type
_entity.pdbx_description
1 polymer ?
#
loop_
_entity_poly.entity_id
_entity_poly.type
_entity_poly.pdbx_seq_one_letter_code
_entity_poly.pdbx_strand_id
1 'polypeptide(L)'
;TNSTSNCNLRGFQLYYPIYLLELILYILIFFFGAIFNALALWVFFYKVKKWTETRVYVVNLIFADCSVICTLPLMVYLHWNRSVRDELCQVAEAMYFINMEVSIYIILFISLDRYVAIKHPLKAKALRSPAKAALLCGFLWLSAIVATTLQVKRRQASFCFQKDTARAPALSLVSLFFVFT
;
A
#
# COMPACT_ATOMS: atom_id res chain seq x y z
N THR A 1 -2.54 -35.59 -39.04
CA THR A 1 -3.53 -35.32 -37.98
C THR A 1 -2.98 -35.95 -36.71
N ASN A 2 -2.46 -35.26 -35.68
CA ASN A 2 -3.15 -34.36 -34.76
C ASN A 2 -2.08 -33.84 -33.76
N SER A 3 -1.63 -32.59 -33.85
CA SER A 3 -0.71 -32.00 -32.83
C SER A 3 -1.09 -30.57 -32.42
N THR A 4 -2.26 -30.08 -32.81
CA THR A 4 -2.63 -28.65 -32.71
C THR A 4 -3.60 -28.30 -31.57
N SER A 5 -3.84 -29.18 -30.60
CA SER A 5 -4.79 -28.94 -29.49
C SER A 5 -4.18 -28.92 -28.08
N ASN A 6 -2.91 -29.26 -27.91
CA ASN A 6 -2.27 -29.35 -26.58
C ASN A 6 -1.69 -28.03 -26.05
N CYS A 7 -1.60 -26.98 -26.87
CA CYS A 7 -1.03 -25.69 -26.45
C CYS A 7 -2.00 -24.86 -25.56
N ASN A 8 -3.32 -25.07 -25.68
CA ASN A 8 -4.31 -24.35 -24.87
C ASN A 8 -4.73 -25.07 -23.58
N LEU A 9 -4.75 -26.41 -23.56
CA LEU A 9 -5.16 -27.16 -22.36
C LEU A 9 -4.14 -27.08 -21.22
N ARG A 10 -2.83 -27.15 -21.52
CA ARG A 10 -1.79 -27.06 -20.49
C ARG A 10 -1.74 -25.67 -19.84
N GLY A 11 -1.96 -24.61 -20.61
CA GLY A 11 -2.11 -23.25 -20.10
C GLY A 11 -3.31 -23.14 -19.14
N PHE A 12 -4.49 -23.61 -19.54
CA PHE A 12 -5.68 -23.59 -18.69
C PHE A 12 -5.54 -24.41 -17.40
N GLN A 13 -4.94 -25.61 -17.47
CA GLN A 13 -4.75 -26.45 -16.27
C GLN A 13 -3.74 -25.88 -15.28
N LEU A 14 -2.73 -25.13 -15.74
CA LEU A 14 -1.76 -24.48 -14.86
C LEU A 14 -2.32 -23.15 -14.29
N TYR A 15 -3.11 -22.42 -15.08
CA TYR A 15 -3.66 -21.11 -14.69
C TYR A 15 -4.83 -21.21 -13.71
N TYR A 16 -5.65 -22.25 -13.83
CA TYR A 16 -6.82 -22.48 -12.96
C TYR A 16 -6.49 -22.56 -11.45
N PRO A 17 -5.53 -23.39 -10.99
CA PRO A 17 -5.18 -23.43 -9.56
C PRO A 17 -4.53 -22.14 -9.07
N ILE A 18 -3.76 -21.44 -9.92
CA ILE A 18 -3.14 -20.14 -9.58
C ILE A 18 -4.23 -19.08 -9.36
N TYR A 19 -5.20 -19.00 -10.28
CA TYR A 19 -6.32 -18.07 -10.19
C TYR A 19 -7.21 -18.34 -8.98
N LEU A 20 -7.49 -19.61 -8.67
CA LEU A 20 -8.24 -19.97 -7.46
C LEU A 20 -7.49 -19.59 -6.19
N LEU A 21 -6.18 -19.82 -6.14
CA LEU A 21 -5.35 -19.42 -5.00
C LEU A 21 -5.37 -17.89 -4.82
N GLU A 22 -5.20 -17.13 -5.90
CA GLU A 22 -5.25 -15.67 -5.88
C GLU A 22 -6.60 -15.16 -5.35
N LEU A 23 -7.72 -15.72 -5.83
CA LEU A 23 -9.06 -15.37 -5.37
C LEU A 23 -9.25 -15.66 -3.88
N ILE A 24 -8.80 -16.83 -3.41
CA ILE A 24 -8.86 -17.20 -1.99
C ILE A 24 -8.04 -16.21 -1.16
N LEU A 25 -6.82 -15.88 -1.59
CA LEU A 25 -5.97 -14.91 -0.90
C LEU A 25 -6.62 -13.53 -0.85
N TYR A 26 -7.20 -13.05 -1.95
CA TYR A 26 -7.89 -11.76 -1.97
C TYR A 26 -9.08 -11.72 -1.01
N ILE A 27 -9.88 -12.79 -0.92
CA ILE A 27 -10.99 -12.89 0.03
C ILE A 27 -10.48 -12.86 1.47
N LEU A 28 -9.42 -13.62 1.77
CA LEU A 28 -8.83 -13.68 3.10
C LEU A 28 -8.22 -12.32 3.50
N ILE A 29 -7.44 -11.70 2.61
CA ILE A 29 -6.84 -10.38 2.82
C ILE A 29 -7.93 -9.33 3.04
N PHE A 30 -9.01 -9.38 2.25
CA PHE A 30 -10.14 -8.48 2.43
C PHE A 30 -10.79 -8.65 3.80
N PHE A 31 -11.14 -9.88 4.17
CA PHE A 31 -11.87 -10.17 5.41
C PHE A 31 -11.03 -9.85 6.65
N PHE A 32 -9.83 -10.43 6.75
CA PHE A 32 -8.94 -10.19 7.89
C PHE A 32 -8.43 -8.76 7.91
N GLY A 33 -8.09 -8.19 6.75
CA GLY A 33 -7.66 -6.81 6.62
C GLY A 33 -8.74 -5.85 7.11
N ALA A 34 -9.99 -6.03 6.70
CA ALA A 34 -11.10 -5.18 7.14
C ALA A 34 -11.32 -5.30 8.66
N ILE A 35 -11.32 -6.52 9.20
CA ILE A 35 -11.50 -6.76 10.64
C ILE A 35 -10.38 -6.10 11.45
N PHE A 36 -9.12 -6.35 11.11
CA PHE A 36 -7.99 -5.84 11.88
C PHE A 36 -7.84 -4.32 11.75
N ASN A 37 -8.06 -3.75 10.56
CA ASN A 37 -8.01 -2.30 10.38
C ASN A 37 -9.18 -1.60 11.09
N ALA A 38 -10.39 -2.16 11.04
CA ALA A 38 -11.53 -1.62 11.78
C ALA A 38 -11.33 -1.71 13.30
N LEU A 39 -10.80 -2.83 13.80
CA LEU A 39 -10.47 -3.00 15.21
C LEU A 39 -9.38 -2.01 15.65
N ALA A 40 -8.33 -1.83 14.85
CA ALA A 40 -7.29 -0.85 15.12
C ALA A 40 -7.89 0.56 15.18
N LEU A 41 -8.69 0.94 14.19
CA LEU A 41 -9.38 2.23 14.17
C LEU A 41 -10.23 2.42 15.44
N TRP A 42 -11.04 1.42 15.81
CA TRP A 42 -11.85 1.43 17.02
C TRP A 42 -11.00 1.65 18.28
N VAL A 43 -9.90 0.89 18.45
CA VAL A 43 -9.00 1.04 19.61
C VAL A 43 -8.38 2.43 19.65
N PHE A 44 -7.87 2.94 18.53
CA PHE A 44 -7.21 4.25 18.50
C PHE A 44 -8.17 5.43 18.64
N PHE A 45 -9.43 5.29 18.22
CA PHE A 45 -10.44 6.32 18.41
C PHE A 45 -11.05 6.33 19.81
N TYR A 46 -11.35 5.15 20.38
CA TYR A 46 -12.09 5.05 21.64
C TYR A 46 -11.21 4.84 22.88
N LYS A 47 -10.07 4.14 22.79
CA LYS A 47 -9.19 3.88 23.95
C LYS A 47 -8.12 4.94 24.12
N VAL A 48 -7.64 5.54 23.03
CA VAL A 48 -6.54 6.52 23.07
C VAL A 48 -7.10 7.94 23.06
N LYS A 49 -7.33 8.53 24.24
CA LYS A 49 -7.91 9.88 24.37
C LYS A 49 -6.99 11.02 23.92
N LYS A 50 -5.66 10.84 23.94
CA LYS A 50 -4.70 11.89 23.55
C LYS A 50 -4.35 11.80 22.07
N TRP A 51 -4.24 12.94 21.41
CA TRP A 51 -3.77 13.03 20.03
C TRP A 51 -2.24 13.09 20.03
N THR A 52 -1.60 12.01 19.59
CA THR A 52 -0.15 11.83 19.57
C THR A 52 0.34 11.59 18.15
N GLU A 53 1.64 11.73 17.92
CA GLU A 53 2.31 11.47 16.63
C GLU A 53 2.04 10.04 16.18
N THR A 54 2.16 9.07 17.10
CA THR A 54 1.86 7.67 16.83
C THR A 54 0.42 7.49 16.35
N ARG A 55 -0.55 8.24 16.89
CA ARG A 55 -1.95 8.18 16.44
C ARG A 55 -2.09 8.70 15.02
N VAL A 56 -1.40 9.79 14.67
CA VAL A 56 -1.40 10.32 13.29
C VAL A 56 -0.84 9.31 12.30
N TYR A 57 0.31 8.72 12.63
CA TYR A 57 0.93 7.68 11.81
C TYR A 57 0.02 6.46 11.61
N VAL A 58 -0.56 5.94 12.70
CA VAL A 58 -1.42 4.76 12.61
C VAL A 58 -2.72 5.05 11.86
N VAL A 59 -3.32 6.24 12.00
CA VAL A 59 -4.52 6.60 11.22
C VAL A 59 -4.20 6.68 9.71
N ASN A 60 -3.05 7.22 9.33
CA ASN A 60 -2.62 7.25 7.93
C ASN A 60 -2.36 5.84 7.39
N LEU A 61 -1.78 4.95 8.22
CA LEU A 61 -1.57 3.55 7.87
C LEU A 61 -2.89 2.82 7.61
N ILE A 62 -3.85 2.96 8.53
CA ILE A 62 -5.19 2.36 8.39
C ILE A 62 -5.88 2.88 7.13
N PHE A 63 -5.76 4.18 6.84
CA PHE A 63 -6.34 4.75 5.62
C PHE A 63 -5.73 4.14 4.35
N ALA A 64 -4.40 3.98 4.31
CA ALA A 64 -3.70 3.35 3.21
C ALA A 64 -4.12 1.87 3.04
N ASP A 65 -4.14 1.09 4.13
CA ASP A 65 -4.52 -0.32 4.07
C ASP A 65 -5.98 -0.50 3.65
N CYS A 66 -6.90 0.32 4.18
CA CYS A 66 -8.30 0.31 3.76
C CYS A 66 -8.46 0.62 2.26
N SER A 67 -7.67 1.53 1.69
CA SER A 67 -7.76 1.88 0.27
C SER A 67 -7.46 0.66 -0.64
N VAL A 68 -6.47 -0.14 -0.28
CA VAL A 68 -6.14 -1.39 -1.00
C VAL A 68 -7.19 -2.45 -0.76
N ILE A 69 -7.62 -2.65 0.49
CA ILE A 69 -8.65 -3.63 0.85
C ILE A 69 -9.94 -3.37 0.07
N CYS A 70 -10.39 -2.11 -0.06
CA CYS A 70 -11.60 -1.75 -0.81
C CYS A 70 -11.47 -2.00 -2.32
N THR A 71 -10.25 -2.05 -2.85
CA THR A 71 -10.02 -2.26 -4.29
C THR A 71 -10.13 -3.74 -4.69
N LEU A 72 -9.85 -4.66 -3.76
CA LEU A 72 -9.98 -6.11 -3.99
C LEU A 72 -11.41 -6.58 -4.35
N PRO A 73 -12.48 -6.22 -3.61
CA PRO A 73 -13.85 -6.60 -4.00
C PRO A 73 -14.32 -5.85 -5.25
N LEU A 74 -13.84 -4.61 -5.46
CA LEU A 74 -14.12 -3.85 -6.68
C LEU A 74 -13.60 -4.58 -7.92
N MET A 75 -12.43 -5.20 -7.81
CA MET A 75 -11.85 -6.06 -8.85
C MET A 75 -12.75 -7.25 -9.20
N VAL A 76 -13.25 -7.96 -8.19
CA VAL A 76 -14.12 -9.12 -8.39
C VAL A 76 -15.47 -8.70 -9.01
N TYR A 77 -16.07 -7.61 -8.52
CA TYR A 77 -17.35 -7.11 -9.02
C TYR A 77 -17.27 -6.62 -10.48
N LEU A 78 -16.23 -5.86 -10.81
CA LEU A 78 -16.06 -5.27 -12.14
C LEU A 78 -15.46 -6.24 -13.16
N HIS A 79 -14.96 -7.40 -12.73
CA HIS A 79 -14.59 -8.50 -13.63
C HIS A 79 -15.75 -8.97 -14.51
N TRP A 80 -16.99 -8.82 -14.02
CA TRP A 80 -18.21 -9.11 -14.79
C TRP A 80 -18.46 -8.10 -15.92
N ASN A 81 -17.92 -6.88 -15.82
CA ASN A 81 -18.11 -5.80 -16.78
C ASN A 81 -16.84 -5.52 -17.60
N ARG A 82 -16.73 -6.13 -18.78
CA ARG A 82 -15.48 -6.16 -19.59
C ARG A 82 -14.95 -4.81 -20.04
N SER A 83 -15.73 -3.73 -19.99
CA SER A 83 -15.38 -2.43 -20.56
C SER A 83 -14.42 -1.58 -19.71
N VAL A 84 -14.19 -1.93 -18.43
CA VAL A 84 -13.44 -1.10 -17.46
C VAL A 84 -12.19 -1.79 -16.92
N ARG A 85 -11.87 -2.99 -17.43
CA ARG A 85 -10.86 -3.89 -16.85
C ARG A 85 -9.46 -3.27 -16.78
N ASP A 86 -9.03 -2.56 -17.82
CA ASP A 86 -7.64 -2.09 -17.91
C ASP A 86 -7.38 -0.84 -17.04
N GLU A 87 -8.35 0.09 -16.99
CA GLU A 87 -8.27 1.28 -16.15
C GLU A 87 -8.27 0.93 -14.66
N LEU A 88 -9.14 -0.01 -14.25
CA LEU A 88 -9.22 -0.45 -12.86
C LEU A 88 -7.95 -1.20 -12.43
N CYS A 89 -7.40 -2.00 -13.33
CA CYS A 89 -6.17 -2.74 -13.10
C CYS A 89 -5.00 -1.80 -12.81
N GLN A 90 -4.92 -0.71 -13.57
CA GLN A 90 -3.96 0.37 -13.33
C GLN A 90 -4.21 1.09 -12.00
N VAL A 91 -5.47 1.34 -11.63
CA VAL A 91 -5.84 1.97 -10.34
C VAL A 91 -5.47 1.07 -9.16
N ALA A 92 -5.75 -0.23 -9.23
CA ALA A 92 -5.41 -1.15 -8.15
C ALA A 92 -3.90 -1.35 -8.00
N GLU A 93 -3.19 -1.47 -9.11
CA GLU A 93 -1.73 -1.50 -9.09
C GLU A 93 -1.17 -0.21 -8.45
N ALA A 94 -1.71 0.95 -8.83
CA ALA A 94 -1.31 2.22 -8.24
C ALA A 94 -1.60 2.29 -6.73
N MET A 95 -2.79 1.90 -6.28
CA MET A 95 -3.14 1.86 -4.86
C MET A 95 -2.27 0.89 -4.07
N TYR A 96 -1.95 -0.27 -4.64
CA TYR A 96 -1.04 -1.24 -4.03
C TYR A 96 0.37 -0.65 -3.81
N PHE A 97 0.94 -0.02 -4.83
CA PHE A 97 2.26 0.62 -4.71
C PHE A 97 2.26 1.78 -3.73
N ILE A 98 1.23 2.63 -3.76
CA ILE A 98 1.09 3.74 -2.81
C ILE A 98 1.00 3.20 -1.38
N ASN A 99 0.19 2.18 -1.12
CA ASN A 99 0.09 1.56 0.19
C ASN A 99 1.43 0.98 0.63
N MET A 100 2.13 0.25 -0.24
CA MET A 100 3.43 -0.33 0.08
C MET A 100 4.43 0.75 0.53
N GLU A 101 4.56 1.83 -0.25
CA GLU A 101 5.47 2.94 0.08
C GLU A 101 5.05 3.59 1.42
N VAL A 102 3.80 4.04 1.52
CA VAL A 102 3.27 4.75 2.71
C VAL A 102 3.42 3.89 3.97
N SER A 103 3.05 2.61 3.91
CA SER A 103 3.10 1.70 5.06
C SER A 103 4.52 1.46 5.54
N ILE A 104 5.48 1.26 4.64
CA ILE A 104 6.90 1.08 4.99
C ILE A 104 7.43 2.34 5.70
N TYR A 105 7.17 3.53 5.14
CA TYR A 105 7.64 4.78 5.73
C TYR A 105 7.00 5.09 7.08
N ILE A 106 5.71 4.81 7.22
CA ILE A 106 5.02 5.00 8.49
C ILE A 106 5.60 4.08 9.56
N ILE A 107 5.82 2.80 9.25
CA ILE A 107 6.43 1.84 10.19
C ILE A 107 7.84 2.30 10.57
N LEU A 108 8.62 2.80 9.60
CA LEU A 108 9.93 3.38 9.83
C LEU A 108 9.86 4.58 10.80
N PHE A 109 8.96 5.53 10.57
CA PHE A 109 8.79 6.70 11.43
C PHE A 109 8.33 6.34 12.85
N ILE A 110 7.43 5.36 13.00
CA ILE A 110 7.04 4.84 14.32
C ILE A 110 8.25 4.22 15.04
N SER A 111 9.05 3.43 14.32
CA SER A 111 10.23 2.76 14.86
C SER A 111 11.31 3.76 15.28
N LEU A 112 11.52 4.80 14.46
CA LEU A 112 12.44 5.90 14.75
C LEU A 112 11.97 6.76 15.93
N ASP A 113 10.67 7.09 16.02
CA ASP A 113 10.11 7.78 17.19
C ASP A 113 10.38 6.98 18.47
N ARG A 114 10.14 5.65 18.44
CA ARG A 114 10.41 4.78 19.58
C ARG A 114 11.88 4.74 19.94
N TYR A 115 12.77 4.63 18.95
CA TYR A 115 14.20 4.65 19.16
C TYR A 115 14.67 5.95 19.82
N VAL A 116 14.27 7.10 19.29
CA VAL A 116 14.65 8.43 19.81
C VAL A 116 14.09 8.65 21.21
N ALA A 117 12.87 8.19 21.49
CA ALA A 117 12.27 8.28 22.82
C ALA A 117 13.02 7.49 23.89
N ILE A 118 13.56 6.32 23.53
CA ILE A 118 14.32 5.47 24.44
C ILE A 118 15.74 6.02 24.65
N LYS A 119 16.44 6.35 23.56
CA LYS A 119 17.87 6.71 23.61
C LYS A 119 18.11 8.19 23.92
N HIS A 120 17.20 9.07 23.51
CA HIS A 120 17.36 10.52 23.59
C HIS A 120 16.07 11.23 24.07
N PRO A 121 15.65 11.00 25.33
CA PRO A 121 14.35 11.48 25.84
C PRO A 121 14.17 13.01 25.77
N LEU A 122 15.24 13.79 25.96
CA LEU A 122 15.20 15.26 25.84
C LEU A 122 14.96 15.71 24.38
N LYS A 123 15.59 15.05 23.40
CA LYS A 123 15.36 15.31 21.97
C LYS A 123 13.96 14.85 21.55
N ALA A 124 13.50 13.72 22.07
CA ALA A 124 12.17 13.19 21.80
C ALA A 124 11.07 14.18 22.21
N LYS A 125 11.21 14.86 23.35
CA LYS A 125 10.25 15.87 23.80
C LYS A 125 10.14 17.09 22.85
N ALA A 126 11.22 17.46 22.17
CA ALA A 126 11.24 18.56 21.20
C ALA A 126 10.77 18.14 19.79
N LEU A 127 10.99 16.89 19.42
CA LEU A 127 10.62 16.32 18.12
C LEU A 127 9.16 15.87 18.06
N ARG A 128 8.61 15.40 19.18
CA ARG A 128 7.22 14.95 19.29
C ARG A 128 6.25 16.12 19.19
N SER A 129 5.75 16.33 17.98
CA SER A 129 4.58 17.14 17.71
C SER A 129 3.67 16.44 16.70
N PRO A 130 2.37 16.28 16.98
CA PRO A 130 1.45 15.64 16.06
C PRO A 130 1.24 16.46 14.78
N ALA A 131 1.44 17.78 14.82
CA ALA A 131 1.43 18.63 13.63
C ALA A 131 2.59 18.31 12.68
N LYS A 132 3.81 18.10 13.23
CA LYS A 132 4.97 17.66 12.43
C LYS A 132 4.72 16.29 11.80
N ALA A 133 4.14 15.36 12.57
CA ALA A 133 3.77 14.04 12.06
C ALA A 133 2.75 14.13 10.90
N ALA A 134 1.75 15.01 11.02
CA ALA A 134 0.76 15.22 9.96
C ALA A 134 1.38 15.81 8.68
N LEU A 135 2.29 16.79 8.83
CA LEU A 135 3.05 17.34 7.70
C LEU A 135 3.89 16.27 7.01
N LEU A 136 4.62 15.45 7.79
CA LEU A 136 5.41 14.33 7.25
C LEU A 136 4.54 13.33 6.48
N CYS A 137 3.39 12.94 7.03
CA CYS A 137 2.44 12.09 6.30
C CYS A 137 1.98 12.75 5.00
N GLY A 138 1.66 14.05 5.01
CA GLY A 138 1.28 14.79 3.80
C GLY A 138 2.35 14.74 2.71
N PHE A 139 3.62 14.94 3.07
CA PHE A 139 4.74 14.83 2.14
C PHE A 139 4.93 13.39 1.63
N LEU A 140 4.78 12.39 2.49
CA LEU A 140 4.82 10.99 2.09
C LEU A 140 3.74 10.68 1.05
N TRP A 141 2.48 11.05 1.30
CA TRP A 141 1.39 10.85 0.36
C TRP A 141 1.67 11.51 -0.99
N LEU A 142 2.11 12.77 -0.99
CA LEU A 142 2.46 13.47 -2.23
C LEU A 142 3.57 12.75 -2.99
N SER A 143 4.64 12.34 -2.30
CA SER A 143 5.76 11.62 -2.90
C SER A 143 5.35 10.25 -3.48
N ALA A 144 4.51 9.50 -2.77
CA ALA A 144 4.00 8.20 -3.20
C ALA A 144 3.11 8.35 -4.45
N ILE A 145 2.21 9.35 -4.46
CA ILE A 145 1.35 9.62 -5.62
C ILE A 145 2.20 10.04 -6.84
N VAL A 146 3.17 10.94 -6.66
CA VAL A 146 4.06 11.37 -7.76
C VAL A 146 4.90 10.21 -8.27
N ALA A 147 5.50 9.42 -7.39
CA ALA A 147 6.29 8.26 -7.79
C ALA A 147 5.45 7.23 -8.55
N THR A 148 4.25 6.91 -8.05
CA THR A 148 3.35 5.95 -8.69
C THR A 148 2.81 6.47 -10.02
N THR A 149 2.39 7.73 -10.11
CA THR A 149 1.90 8.32 -11.37
C THR A 149 2.99 8.37 -12.44
N LEU A 150 4.23 8.70 -12.08
CA LEU A 150 5.37 8.65 -13.00
C LEU A 150 5.68 7.22 -13.46
N GLN A 151 5.59 6.24 -12.56
CA GLN A 151 5.76 4.84 -12.90
C GLN A 151 4.67 4.36 -13.86
N VAL A 152 3.41 4.64 -13.53
CA VAL A 152 2.24 4.28 -14.34
C VAL A 152 2.31 4.93 -15.73
N LYS A 153 2.66 6.22 -15.81
CA LYS A 153 2.81 6.95 -17.09
C LYS A 153 3.96 6.41 -17.95
N ARG A 154 5.04 5.91 -17.35
CA ARG A 154 6.15 5.28 -18.09
C ARG A 154 5.78 3.90 -18.64
N ARG A 155 4.79 3.22 -18.06
CA ARG A 155 4.49 1.81 -18.27
C ARG A 155 3.43 1.54 -19.36
N GLN A 156 3.37 2.37 -20.40
CA GLN A 156 2.30 2.39 -21.43
C GLN A 156 2.21 1.12 -22.33
N ALA A 157 2.58 -0.07 -21.85
CA ALA A 157 2.45 -1.35 -22.53
C ALA A 157 1.68 -2.37 -21.67
N SER A 158 0.35 -2.40 -21.86
CA SER A 158 -0.60 -3.55 -21.80
C SER A 158 -0.51 -4.66 -20.72
N PHE A 159 0.37 -4.60 -19.72
CA PHE A 159 0.52 -5.63 -18.69
C PHE A 159 0.53 -5.03 -17.28
N CYS A 160 -0.54 -5.29 -16.53
CA CYS A 160 -0.61 -4.98 -15.10
C CYS A 160 0.27 -5.91 -14.28
N PHE A 161 0.74 -5.43 -13.12
CA PHE A 161 1.52 -6.21 -12.16
C PHE A 161 2.86 -6.77 -12.67
N GLN A 162 3.33 -6.40 -13.86
CA GLN A 162 4.63 -6.87 -14.36
C GLN A 162 5.78 -6.08 -13.72
N LYS A 163 6.39 -6.69 -12.71
CA LYS A 163 7.45 -6.11 -11.88
C LYS A 163 8.72 -5.81 -12.69
N ASP A 164 8.89 -4.57 -13.13
CA ASP A 164 10.21 -4.06 -13.49
C ASP A 164 10.92 -3.58 -12.23
N THR A 165 11.91 -4.36 -11.84
CA THR A 165 12.90 -4.04 -10.82
C THR A 165 13.71 -2.81 -11.27
N ALA A 166 13.98 -1.93 -10.31
CA ALA A 166 14.95 -0.83 -10.34
C ALA A 166 14.45 0.53 -10.88
N ARG A 167 13.92 1.39 -9.97
CA ARG A 167 14.27 2.83 -9.89
C ARG A 167 13.62 3.67 -8.77
N ALA A 168 12.82 3.11 -7.86
CA ALA A 168 12.28 3.86 -6.73
C ALA A 168 13.24 4.14 -5.54
N PRO A 169 14.24 3.29 -5.19
CA PRO A 169 14.94 3.46 -3.91
C PRO A 169 15.80 4.75 -3.82
N ALA A 170 16.16 5.36 -4.96
CA ALA A 170 16.99 6.56 -5.01
C ALA A 170 16.23 7.85 -4.66
N LEU A 171 14.96 8.00 -5.08
CA LEU A 171 14.13 9.16 -4.71
C LEU A 171 13.66 9.07 -3.24
N SER A 172 13.43 7.83 -2.79
CA SER A 172 13.02 7.44 -1.44
C SER A 172 14.05 7.71 -0.33
N LEU A 173 15.35 7.75 -0.67
CA LEU A 173 16.44 8.11 0.26
C LEU A 173 16.62 9.63 0.41
N VAL A 174 16.28 10.41 -0.62
CA VAL A 174 16.42 11.88 -0.62
C VAL A 174 15.42 12.52 0.34
N SER A 175 14.19 12.00 0.42
CA SER A 175 13.18 12.44 1.38
C SER A 175 13.58 12.15 2.84
N LEU A 176 14.27 11.05 3.10
CA LEU A 176 14.86 10.79 4.44
C LEU A 176 15.99 11.77 4.78
N PHE A 177 16.80 12.18 3.79
CA PHE A 177 17.92 13.11 4.00
C PHE A 177 17.45 14.53 4.40
N PHE A 178 16.37 15.02 3.78
CA PHE A 178 15.78 16.33 4.12
C PHE A 178 14.97 16.34 5.42
N VAL A 179 14.57 15.18 5.95
CA VAL A 179 13.80 15.06 7.20
C VAL A 179 14.71 15.00 8.43
N PHE A 180 15.98 14.60 8.27
CA PHE A 180 16.95 14.43 9.35
C PHE A 180 18.11 15.44 9.36
N THR A 181 18.14 16.38 8.40
CA THR A 181 19.03 17.57 8.42
C THR A 181 18.21 18.79 8.80
#